data_AF-A0AA36GM98-F1
#
_entry.id   AF-A0AA36GM98-F1
#
_cell.length_a   1.000
_cell.length_b   1.000
_cell.length_c   1.000
_cell.angle_alpha   90.00
_cell.angle_beta   90.00
_cell.angle_gamma   90.00
#
_symmetry.space_group_name_H-M   'P 1'
#
loop_
_entity.id
_entity.type
_entity.pdbx_description
1 polymer ?
#
loop_
_entity_poly.entity_id
_entity_poly.type
_entity_poly.pdbx_seq_one_letter_code
_entity_poly.pdbx_strand_id
1 'polypeptide(L)'
;MHWLFLISLVLLADAAKNRYNLKGCYRRTGRVYEDKLQRRIYEHHAYDFDALPLAWDWRNVDGVNYASVDRNQHIPQYCGSCWAMGATSALADRINIKRKNKWPSAYLSVQEVIDCAGAGTCVAGGEPGDGTCNPYNRCGSCWPGDCFSINNYTLYKVREYGTVRGIDKMKAEIYHHGPIACGIAATKAFENYAGGIYKEATDDDIDHIISVHGWGVDHDSGVEYWIGRNSWGTPWGENGWFRVVTSTYKDAGSKFNLKIEEDCVWADPIVDNL
;
A
#
# COMPACT_ATOMS: atom_id res chain seq x y z
N MET A 1 -21.17 34.28 39.88
CA MET A 1 -21.03 34.15 38.42
C MET A 1 -19.58 34.40 38.06
N HIS A 2 -18.77 33.35 38.02
CA HIS A 2 -17.34 33.43 37.73
C HIS A 2 -17.08 32.89 36.33
N TRP A 3 -16.40 33.72 35.54
CA TRP A 3 -15.74 33.36 34.30
C TRP A 3 -14.62 32.36 34.58
N LEU A 4 -14.49 31.30 33.79
CA LEU A 4 -13.22 30.60 33.58
C LEU A 4 -13.20 30.01 32.17
N PHE A 5 -12.29 30.54 31.38
CA PHE A 5 -11.86 30.06 30.07
C PHE A 5 -11.41 28.59 30.16
N LEU A 6 -11.93 27.73 29.28
CA LEU A 6 -11.34 26.44 28.98
C LEU A 6 -10.30 26.63 27.86
N ILE A 7 -9.14 27.14 28.26
CA ILE A 7 -7.88 26.96 27.54
C ILE A 7 -7.14 25.84 28.27
N SER A 8 -6.50 24.96 27.48
CA SER A 8 -5.52 23.93 27.89
C SER A 8 -6.06 22.50 28.07
N LEU A 9 -5.96 21.73 26.98
CA LEU A 9 -5.13 20.52 26.94
C LEU A 9 -4.72 20.27 25.49
N VAL A 10 -3.95 21.22 24.92
CA VAL A 10 -2.90 20.84 23.97
C VAL A 10 -1.92 20.05 24.83
N LEU A 11 -2.15 18.74 24.90
CA LEU A 11 -1.10 17.81 25.29
C LEU A 11 0.03 18.09 24.30
N LEU A 12 1.03 18.80 24.77
CA LEU A 12 2.42 18.52 24.45
C LEU A 12 2.59 17.02 24.72
N ALA A 13 2.19 16.20 23.75
CA ALA A 13 2.85 14.94 23.50
C ALA A 13 4.27 15.37 23.12
N ASP A 14 5.06 15.58 24.18
CA ASP A 14 6.49 15.48 24.14
C ASP A 14 6.79 14.35 23.16
N ALA A 15 7.56 14.68 22.12
CA ALA A 15 7.99 13.75 21.10
C ALA A 15 8.71 12.62 21.82
N ALA A 16 7.92 11.63 22.26
CA ALA A 16 8.35 10.55 23.11
C ALA A 16 9.13 9.66 22.18
N LYS A 17 10.41 10.02 22.06
CA LYS A 17 11.54 9.28 21.51
C LYS A 17 11.05 8.10 20.68
N ASN A 18 10.98 8.34 19.38
CA ASN A 18 10.84 7.33 18.34
C ASN A 18 11.86 6.21 18.64
N ARG A 19 11.43 5.21 19.42
CA ARG A 19 12.25 4.10 19.96
C ARG A 19 12.16 2.87 19.06
N TYR A 20 11.65 3.02 17.85
CA TYR A 20 11.58 1.96 16.86
C TYR A 20 12.70 2.14 15.84
N ASN A 21 13.95 2.08 16.31
CA ASN A 21 15.08 1.86 15.41
C ASN A 21 15.18 0.35 15.12
N LEU A 22 14.16 -0.16 14.43
CA LEU A 22 14.04 -1.55 14.00
C LEU A 22 14.23 -1.53 12.48
N LYS A 23 15.14 -2.35 11.97
CA LYS A 23 15.45 -2.51 10.54
C LYS A 23 14.18 -2.47 9.69
N GLY A 24 14.27 -1.89 8.49
CA GLY A 24 13.13 -1.76 7.57
C GLY A 24 12.33 -3.05 7.39
N CYS A 25 11.03 -2.89 7.19
CA CYS A 25 10.07 -3.99 7.16
C CYS A 25 10.06 -4.78 5.84
N TYR A 26 10.78 -4.33 4.82
CA TYR A 26 10.90 -5.01 3.55
C TYR A 26 12.36 -5.27 3.19
N ARG A 27 12.60 -6.43 2.60
CA ARG A 27 13.92 -6.87 2.17
C ARG A 27 13.81 -7.43 0.76
N ARG A 28 14.30 -6.66 -0.20
CA ARG A 28 14.39 -7.08 -1.61
C ARG A 28 15.39 -8.22 -1.75
N THR A 29 14.98 -9.35 -2.33
CA THR A 29 15.88 -10.48 -2.64
C THR A 29 16.38 -10.44 -4.09
N GLY A 30 15.78 -9.58 -4.93
CA GLY A 30 16.07 -9.48 -6.36
C GLY A 30 15.39 -10.55 -7.21
N ARG A 31 14.60 -11.44 -6.59
CA ARG A 31 13.77 -12.39 -7.32
C ARG A 31 12.58 -11.68 -7.96
N VAL A 32 12.36 -11.95 -9.24
CA VAL A 32 11.17 -11.49 -9.95
C VAL A 32 10.15 -12.61 -9.94
N TYR A 33 9.04 -12.40 -9.23
CA TYR A 33 7.89 -13.29 -9.27
C TYR A 33 6.89 -12.73 -10.25
N GLU A 34 6.72 -13.42 -11.38
CA GLU A 34 5.80 -13.02 -12.43
C GLU A 34 5.14 -14.26 -13.03
N ASP A 35 3.82 -14.19 -13.18
CA ASP A 35 3.02 -15.14 -13.94
C ASP A 35 1.98 -14.34 -14.74
N LYS A 36 2.29 -14.10 -16.02
CA LYS A 36 1.48 -13.35 -16.96
C LYS A 36 0.95 -14.29 -18.02
N LEU A 37 -0.37 -14.36 -18.18
CA LEU A 37 -1.01 -15.08 -19.28
C LEU A 37 -0.92 -14.27 -20.58
N GLN A 38 -0.89 -12.95 -20.47
CA GLN A 38 -0.79 -12.03 -21.61
C GLN A 38 0.00 -10.77 -21.28
N ARG A 39 0.45 -10.08 -22.33
CA ARG A 39 1.04 -8.74 -22.19
C ARG A 39 0.00 -7.75 -21.68
N ARG A 40 0.42 -6.83 -20.83
CA ARG A 40 -0.42 -5.69 -20.43
C ARG A 40 -0.66 -4.78 -21.62
N ILE A 41 -1.81 -4.10 -21.64
CA ILE A 41 -2.18 -3.21 -22.75
C ILE A 41 -1.13 -2.13 -23.02
N TYR A 42 -0.48 -1.61 -21.96
CA TYR A 42 0.58 -0.61 -22.05
C TYR A 42 1.96 -1.19 -22.36
N GLU A 43 2.10 -2.51 -22.46
CA GLU A 43 3.31 -3.15 -22.96
C GLU A 43 3.28 -3.25 -24.49
N HIS A 44 2.17 -2.95 -25.16
CA HIS A 44 2.10 -2.88 -26.63
C HIS A 44 2.67 -1.55 -27.14
N HIS A 45 3.39 -1.59 -28.27
CA HIS A 45 4.08 -0.42 -28.84
C HIS A 45 3.14 0.73 -29.28
N ALA A 46 1.86 0.43 -29.51
CA ALA A 46 0.86 1.39 -29.93
C ALA A 46 0.12 2.07 -28.75
N TYR A 47 0.48 1.74 -27.50
CA TYR A 47 -0.14 2.36 -26.34
C TYR A 47 0.32 3.81 -26.20
N ASP A 48 -0.65 4.72 -26.17
CA ASP A 48 -0.42 6.14 -25.96
C ASP A 48 -0.53 6.48 -24.47
N PHE A 49 0.60 6.84 -23.86
CA PHE A 49 0.63 7.24 -22.45
C PHE A 49 0.06 8.64 -22.23
N ASP A 50 0.06 9.50 -23.26
CA ASP A 50 -0.48 10.86 -23.19
C ASP A 50 -2.02 10.87 -23.15
N ALA A 51 -2.65 9.76 -23.50
CA ALA A 51 -4.10 9.56 -23.40
C ALA A 51 -4.59 9.30 -21.95
N LEU A 52 -3.67 9.08 -20.99
CA LEU A 52 -4.03 8.93 -19.58
C LEU A 52 -4.52 10.27 -18.99
N PRO A 53 -5.44 10.24 -18.01
CA PRO A 53 -5.96 11.48 -17.42
C PRO A 53 -4.87 12.22 -16.63
N LEU A 54 -5.00 13.55 -16.55
CA LEU A 54 -4.08 14.40 -15.79
C LEU A 54 -4.04 14.03 -14.28
N ALA A 55 -5.17 13.57 -13.74
CA ALA A 55 -5.29 13.09 -12.38
C ALA A 55 -6.19 11.86 -12.32
N TRP A 56 -5.90 10.96 -11.40
CA TRP A 56 -6.69 9.76 -11.15
C TRP A 56 -6.62 9.39 -9.68
N ASP A 57 -7.74 9.01 -9.06
CA ASP A 57 -7.78 8.63 -7.64
C ASP A 57 -8.82 7.53 -7.40
N TRP A 58 -8.39 6.30 -7.11
CA TRP A 58 -9.28 5.19 -6.80
C TRP A 58 -10.11 5.36 -5.53
N ARG A 59 -9.80 6.37 -4.69
CA ARG A 59 -10.65 6.76 -3.56
C ARG A 59 -11.89 7.54 -4.00
N ASN A 60 -11.93 8.01 -5.24
CA ASN A 60 -13.06 8.74 -5.81
C ASN A 60 -13.09 8.63 -7.34
N VAL A 61 -13.67 7.55 -7.85
CA VAL A 61 -13.99 7.39 -9.28
C VAL A 61 -15.49 7.54 -9.43
N ASP A 62 -15.92 8.61 -10.10
CA ASP A 62 -17.33 8.97 -10.31
C ASP A 62 -18.15 9.01 -9.00
N GLY A 63 -17.56 9.52 -7.91
CA GLY A 63 -18.20 9.60 -6.59
C GLY A 63 -18.13 8.31 -5.77
N VAL A 64 -17.47 7.26 -6.27
CA VAL A 64 -17.34 5.96 -5.60
C VAL A 64 -15.93 5.76 -5.07
N ASN A 65 -15.84 5.43 -3.78
CA ASN A 65 -14.59 5.02 -3.14
C ASN A 65 -14.40 3.50 -3.21
N TYR A 66 -13.32 3.06 -3.86
CA TYR A 66 -12.97 1.65 -3.98
C TYR A 66 -11.89 1.18 -2.99
N ALA A 67 -11.25 2.12 -2.28
CA ALA A 67 -10.26 1.78 -1.28
C ALA A 67 -10.92 1.06 -0.10
N SER A 68 -10.36 -0.10 0.27
CA SER A 68 -10.62 -0.81 1.52
C SER A 68 -10.26 0.07 2.73
N VAL A 69 -10.45 -0.38 3.96
CA VAL A 69 -10.17 0.46 5.15
C VAL A 69 -8.67 0.62 5.43
N ASP A 70 -8.28 1.77 6.00
CA ASP A 70 -6.90 2.01 6.45
C ASP A 70 -6.51 1.05 7.58
N ARG A 71 -5.22 0.70 7.63
CA ARG A 71 -4.68 -0.32 8.55
C ARG A 71 -3.49 0.22 9.33
N ASN A 72 -3.15 -0.46 10.42
CA ASN A 72 -2.01 -0.10 11.26
C ASN A 72 -1.20 -1.34 11.64
N GLN A 73 0.04 -1.44 11.15
CA GLN A 73 0.97 -2.54 11.41
C GLN A 73 1.71 -2.41 12.75
N HIS A 74 1.66 -1.24 13.39
CA HIS A 74 2.42 -0.93 14.61
C HIS A 74 1.68 -1.24 15.91
N ILE A 75 0.42 -1.68 15.82
CA ILE A 75 -0.42 -2.00 16.98
C ILE A 75 -1.03 -3.40 16.86
N PRO A 76 -1.27 -4.10 17.99
CA PRO A 76 -1.04 -3.67 19.37
C PRO A 76 0.45 -3.62 19.78
N GLN A 77 1.32 -4.16 18.93
CA GLN A 77 2.77 -4.12 19.06
C GLN A 77 3.39 -3.93 17.67
N TYR A 78 4.65 -3.49 17.63
CA TYR A 78 5.35 -3.33 16.37
C TYR A 78 5.48 -4.67 15.62
N CYS A 79 5.05 -4.67 14.36
CA CYS A 79 5.34 -5.72 13.39
C CYS A 79 5.75 -5.07 12.06
N GLY A 80 6.92 -5.45 11.53
CA GLY A 80 7.39 -5.04 10.20
C GLY A 80 6.65 -5.79 9.08
N SER A 81 5.34 -5.59 8.97
CA SER A 81 4.46 -6.30 8.02
C SER A 81 3.90 -5.41 6.90
N CYS A 82 4.55 -4.28 6.62
CA CYS A 82 4.21 -3.38 5.51
C CYS A 82 4.06 -4.11 4.17
N TRP A 83 4.93 -5.11 3.92
CA TRP A 83 4.93 -5.93 2.72
C TRP A 83 3.61 -6.71 2.55
N ALA A 84 3.08 -7.27 3.63
CA ALA A 84 1.79 -7.95 3.62
C ALA A 84 0.62 -6.95 3.60
N MET A 85 0.72 -5.85 4.34
CA MET A 85 -0.31 -4.80 4.39
C MET A 85 -0.51 -4.10 3.05
N GLY A 86 0.56 -3.67 2.38
CA GLY A 86 0.51 -3.01 1.08
C GLY A 86 -0.02 -3.94 -0.02
N ALA A 87 0.49 -5.18 -0.08
CA ALA A 87 0.04 -6.17 -1.06
C ALA A 87 -1.45 -6.53 -0.88
N THR A 88 -1.87 -6.84 0.36
CA THR A 88 -3.26 -7.21 0.63
C THR A 88 -4.24 -6.06 0.45
N SER A 89 -3.83 -4.81 0.74
CA SER A 89 -4.67 -3.63 0.51
C SER A 89 -4.84 -3.37 -0.98
N ALA A 90 -3.76 -3.41 -1.77
CA ALA A 90 -3.83 -3.26 -3.22
C ALA A 90 -4.75 -4.33 -3.85
N LEU A 91 -4.60 -5.59 -3.43
CA LEU A 91 -5.43 -6.69 -3.93
C LEU A 91 -6.91 -6.56 -3.52
N ALA A 92 -7.18 -6.16 -2.27
CA ALA A 92 -8.54 -5.90 -1.80
C ALA A 92 -9.23 -4.80 -2.62
N ASP A 93 -8.50 -3.74 -2.95
CA ASP A 93 -9.03 -2.60 -3.71
C ASP A 93 -9.32 -3.01 -5.16
N ARG A 94 -8.44 -3.83 -5.76
CA ARG A 94 -8.71 -4.46 -7.07
C ARG A 94 -9.93 -5.37 -7.06
N ILE A 95 -10.17 -6.11 -5.97
CA ILE A 95 -11.40 -6.91 -5.79
C ILE A 95 -12.62 -5.98 -5.74
N ASN A 96 -12.56 -4.90 -4.97
CA ASN A 96 -13.65 -3.91 -4.89
C ASN A 96 -13.95 -3.31 -6.27
N ILE A 97 -12.92 -2.95 -7.04
CA ILE A 97 -13.04 -2.42 -8.41
C ILE A 97 -13.74 -3.44 -9.30
N LYS A 98 -13.24 -4.68 -9.38
CA LYS A 98 -13.84 -5.70 -10.25
C LYS A 98 -15.26 -6.06 -9.85
N ARG A 99 -15.58 -6.01 -8.54
CA ARG A 99 -16.93 -6.26 -8.01
C ARG A 99 -17.84 -5.02 -8.08
N LYS A 100 -17.38 -3.90 -8.66
CA LYS A 100 -18.13 -2.62 -8.75
C LYS A 100 -18.63 -2.15 -7.38
N ASN A 101 -17.75 -2.27 -6.38
CA ASN A 101 -17.99 -1.93 -4.98
C ASN A 101 -19.23 -2.60 -4.34
N LYS A 102 -19.62 -3.79 -4.84
CA LYS A 102 -20.70 -4.58 -4.24
C LYS A 102 -20.33 -5.06 -2.85
N TRP A 103 -21.30 -5.02 -1.93
CA TRP A 103 -21.14 -5.55 -0.59
C TRP A 103 -20.84 -7.07 -0.61
N PRO A 104 -20.02 -7.61 0.31
CA PRO A 104 -19.19 -6.89 1.28
C PRO A 104 -17.93 -6.31 0.63
N SER A 105 -17.40 -5.21 1.18
CA SER A 105 -16.08 -4.71 0.76
C SER A 105 -15.00 -5.74 1.12
N ALA A 106 -14.02 -5.92 0.23
CA ALA A 106 -12.94 -6.86 0.45
C ALA A 106 -12.01 -6.40 1.57
N TYR A 107 -11.69 -7.32 2.48
CA TYR A 107 -10.71 -7.13 3.54
C TYR A 107 -9.95 -8.44 3.74
N LEU A 108 -8.72 -8.50 3.22
CA LEU A 108 -7.91 -9.71 3.23
C LEU A 108 -7.11 -9.83 4.54
N SER A 109 -6.93 -11.06 5.01
CA SER A 109 -6.19 -11.38 6.25
C SER A 109 -4.69 -11.16 6.05
N VAL A 110 -4.14 -10.13 6.69
CA VAL A 110 -2.68 -9.91 6.72
C VAL A 110 -2.00 -11.00 7.55
N GLN A 111 -2.65 -11.47 8.61
CA GLN A 111 -2.09 -12.48 9.49
C GLN A 111 -1.90 -13.82 8.76
N GLU A 112 -2.83 -14.19 7.88
CA GLU A 112 -2.68 -15.39 7.05
C GLU A 112 -1.45 -15.27 6.15
N VAL A 113 -1.23 -14.12 5.53
CA VAL A 113 -0.04 -13.90 4.69
C VAL A 113 1.25 -14.00 5.52
N ILE A 114 1.28 -13.39 6.71
CA ILE A 114 2.44 -13.46 7.62
C ILE A 114 2.73 -14.91 8.03
N ASP A 115 1.69 -15.66 8.39
CA ASP A 115 1.85 -16.99 8.98
C ASP A 115 2.03 -18.09 7.93
N CYS A 116 1.49 -17.90 6.72
CA CYS A 116 1.25 -19.00 5.77
C CYS A 116 1.83 -18.83 4.40
N ALA A 117 2.10 -17.60 3.95
CA ALA A 117 2.58 -17.41 2.59
C ALA A 117 4.06 -17.80 2.42
N GLY A 118 4.74 -18.33 3.45
CA GLY A 118 6.18 -18.54 3.45
C GLY A 118 6.96 -17.25 3.15
N ALA A 119 6.30 -16.12 3.35
CA ALA A 119 6.56 -14.94 2.58
C ALA A 119 7.36 -13.90 3.35
N GLY A 120 7.83 -14.20 4.55
CA GLY A 120 8.41 -13.24 5.47
C GLY A 120 7.84 -13.29 6.87
N THR A 121 8.35 -12.41 7.74
CA THR A 121 7.90 -12.30 9.14
C THR A 121 7.84 -10.85 9.60
N CYS A 122 7.31 -10.60 10.79
CA CYS A 122 7.33 -9.29 11.45
C CYS A 122 8.74 -8.71 11.69
N VAL A 123 9.81 -9.52 11.61
CA VAL A 123 11.17 -9.10 11.98
C VAL A 123 12.13 -9.13 10.79
N ALA A 124 11.95 -10.09 9.87
CA ALA A 124 12.86 -10.27 8.74
C ALA A 124 12.38 -9.58 7.46
N GLY A 125 11.19 -8.98 7.46
CA GLY A 125 10.49 -8.61 6.24
C GLY A 125 10.19 -9.83 5.38
N GLY A 126 9.78 -9.63 4.13
CA GLY A 126 9.22 -10.73 3.34
C GLY A 126 9.06 -10.56 1.82
N GLU A 127 9.16 -11.69 1.10
CA GLU A 127 8.67 -11.97 -0.26
C GLU A 127 8.00 -13.36 -0.30
N PRO A 128 7.00 -13.64 -1.19
CA PRO A 128 6.25 -14.92 -1.26
C PRO A 128 7.11 -16.19 -1.24
N GLY A 129 6.70 -17.19 -0.46
CA GLY A 129 7.34 -18.51 -0.34
C GLY A 129 6.35 -19.69 -0.28
N ASP A 130 6.85 -20.91 -0.12
CA ASP A 130 6.10 -22.16 -0.26
C ASP A 130 5.46 -22.66 1.07
N GLY A 131 5.23 -21.74 2.00
CA GLY A 131 5.04 -21.93 3.45
C GLY A 131 4.19 -23.12 3.90
N THR A 132 4.76 -23.95 4.77
CA THR A 132 3.99 -24.88 5.61
C THR A 132 3.15 -24.07 6.59
N CYS A 133 1.83 -24.24 6.53
CA CYS A 133 0.89 -23.47 7.34
C CYS A 133 -0.12 -24.38 8.03
N ASN A 134 -0.27 -24.18 9.34
CA ASN A 134 -1.29 -24.85 10.14
C ASN A 134 -2.69 -24.38 9.69
N PRO A 135 -3.69 -25.29 9.52
CA PRO A 135 -5.08 -24.93 9.24
C PRO A 135 -5.64 -23.77 10.07
N TYR A 136 -5.26 -23.68 11.34
CA TYR A 136 -5.70 -22.60 12.22
C TYR A 136 -5.18 -21.22 11.77
N ASN A 137 -3.95 -21.16 11.27
CA ASN A 137 -3.36 -19.90 10.79
C ASN A 137 -3.94 -19.49 9.42
N ARG A 138 -4.48 -20.45 8.65
CA ARG A 138 -5.22 -20.13 7.41
C ARG A 138 -6.56 -19.49 7.70
N CYS A 139 -7.32 -20.10 8.59
CA CYS A 139 -8.62 -19.60 8.99
C CYS A 139 -8.97 -20.14 10.38
N GLY A 140 -8.63 -19.37 11.40
CA GLY A 140 -8.92 -19.70 12.79
C GLY A 140 -10.01 -18.78 13.33
N SER A 141 -10.80 -19.30 14.26
CA SER A 141 -11.70 -18.49 15.08
C SER A 141 -11.57 -18.91 16.53
N CYS A 142 -11.79 -17.96 17.44
CA CYS A 142 -11.91 -18.22 18.87
C CYS A 142 -13.29 -17.80 19.36
N TRP A 143 -13.91 -18.65 20.17
CA TRP A 143 -15.05 -18.33 21.03
C TRP A 143 -14.56 -18.43 22.48
N PRO A 144 -15.13 -17.73 23.49
CA PRO A 144 -14.54 -17.71 24.83
C PRO A 144 -14.12 -19.09 25.35
N GLY A 145 -12.80 -19.29 25.50
CA GLY A 145 -12.17 -20.52 26.01
C GLY A 145 -11.63 -21.49 24.95
N ASP A 146 -12.09 -21.45 23.71
CA ASP A 146 -11.74 -22.42 22.67
C ASP A 146 -11.45 -21.77 21.31
N CYS A 147 -10.36 -22.21 20.67
CA CYS A 147 -9.98 -21.79 19.32
C CYS A 147 -9.98 -23.00 18.38
N PHE A 148 -10.55 -22.83 17.19
CA PHE A 148 -10.75 -23.90 16.22
C PHE A 148 -10.45 -23.45 14.80
N SER A 149 -10.07 -24.40 13.94
CA SER A 149 -9.85 -24.14 12.51
C SER A 149 -11.18 -24.20 11.75
N ILE A 150 -11.41 -23.24 10.87
CA ILE A 150 -12.53 -23.22 9.93
C ILE A 150 -12.06 -23.90 8.64
N ASN A 151 -12.77 -24.93 8.21
CA ASN A 151 -12.38 -25.71 7.03
C ASN A 151 -12.99 -25.19 5.72
N ASN A 152 -14.11 -24.46 5.79
CA ASN A 152 -14.79 -23.91 4.63
C ASN A 152 -14.88 -22.39 4.76
N TYR A 153 -14.11 -21.68 3.95
CA TYR A 153 -13.99 -20.24 3.96
C TYR A 153 -13.69 -19.73 2.55
N THR A 154 -13.97 -18.45 2.31
CA THR A 154 -13.66 -17.82 1.02
C THR A 154 -12.15 -17.61 0.91
N LEU A 155 -11.55 -18.17 -0.15
CA LEU A 155 -10.16 -17.92 -0.50
C LEU A 155 -10.11 -17.11 -1.81
N TYR A 156 -9.71 -15.85 -1.70
CA TYR A 156 -9.46 -15.00 -2.87
C TYR A 156 -8.19 -15.48 -3.58
N LYS A 157 -8.28 -15.65 -4.89
CA LYS A 157 -7.17 -16.09 -5.73
C LYS A 157 -6.79 -15.02 -6.74
N VAL A 158 -5.55 -15.05 -7.18
CA VAL A 158 -5.03 -14.21 -8.26
C VAL A 158 -4.89 -15.05 -9.53
N ARG A 159 -5.13 -14.44 -10.68
CA ARG A 159 -5.01 -15.08 -12.01
C ARG A 159 -3.65 -14.82 -12.63
N GLU A 160 -3.21 -13.57 -12.55
CA GLU A 160 -1.96 -13.06 -13.12
C GLU A 160 -1.34 -12.12 -12.09
N TYR A 161 -0.02 -12.06 -12.05
CA TYR A 161 0.73 -11.11 -11.23
C TYR A 161 2.07 -10.80 -11.89
N GLY A 162 2.61 -9.63 -11.60
CA GLY A 162 3.88 -9.22 -12.19
C GLY A 162 4.40 -7.92 -11.62
N THR A 163 5.47 -7.43 -12.24
CA THR A 163 6.14 -6.20 -11.83
C THR A 163 5.79 -5.03 -12.74
N VAL A 164 5.87 -3.81 -12.21
CA VAL A 164 5.75 -2.56 -12.95
C VAL A 164 6.69 -1.52 -12.35
N ARG A 165 7.25 -0.64 -13.18
CA ARG A 165 8.21 0.40 -12.75
C ARG A 165 8.18 1.56 -13.73
N GLY A 166 8.59 2.72 -13.25
CA GLY A 166 8.58 3.97 -14.01
C GLY A 166 7.19 4.56 -14.16
N ILE A 167 7.15 5.89 -14.20
CA ILE A 167 5.93 6.69 -14.12
C ILE A 167 4.84 6.26 -15.11
N ASP A 168 5.16 6.16 -16.40
CA ASP A 168 4.18 5.91 -17.46
C ASP A 168 3.47 4.57 -17.29
N LYS A 169 4.24 3.51 -17.05
CA LYS A 169 3.69 2.16 -16.87
C LYS A 169 2.94 2.02 -15.56
N MET A 170 3.40 2.68 -14.50
CA MET A 170 2.68 2.70 -13.22
C MET A 170 1.33 3.41 -13.35
N LYS A 171 1.28 4.59 -13.98
CA LYS A 171 0.01 5.29 -14.24
C LYS A 171 -0.94 4.43 -15.08
N ALA A 172 -0.44 3.80 -16.13
CA ALA A 172 -1.24 2.92 -16.99
C ALA A 172 -1.80 1.71 -16.22
N GLU A 173 -0.97 1.02 -15.43
CA GLU A 173 -1.42 -0.11 -14.61
C GLU A 173 -2.46 0.33 -13.57
N ILE A 174 -2.24 1.46 -12.90
CA ILE A 174 -3.17 1.99 -11.91
C ILE A 174 -4.50 2.33 -12.56
N TYR A 175 -4.49 3.08 -13.67
CA TYR A 175 -5.70 3.53 -14.35
C TYR A 175 -6.58 2.39 -14.83
N HIS A 176 -5.96 1.39 -15.47
CA HIS A 176 -6.72 0.31 -16.11
C HIS A 176 -7.06 -0.85 -15.18
N HIS A 177 -6.24 -1.09 -14.16
CA HIS A 177 -6.32 -2.32 -13.37
C HIS A 177 -6.40 -2.11 -11.86
N GLY A 178 -6.27 -0.88 -11.36
CA GLY A 178 -6.39 -0.56 -9.94
C GLY A 178 -5.05 -0.38 -9.21
N PRO A 179 -5.08 -0.07 -7.90
CA PRO A 179 -3.89 0.22 -7.11
C PRO A 179 -2.81 -0.86 -7.19
N ILE A 180 -1.55 -0.44 -7.07
CA ILE A 180 -0.36 -1.32 -7.07
C ILE A 180 0.33 -1.26 -5.70
N ALA A 181 1.13 -2.28 -5.37
CA ALA A 181 2.01 -2.24 -4.21
C ALA A 181 3.41 -1.83 -4.64
N CYS A 182 4.04 -0.88 -3.96
CA CYS A 182 5.35 -0.36 -4.31
C CYS A 182 6.27 -0.30 -3.10
N GLY A 183 7.55 -0.57 -3.34
CA GLY A 183 8.61 -0.27 -2.41
C GLY A 183 8.88 1.23 -2.31
N ILE A 184 9.25 1.68 -1.12
CA ILE A 184 9.65 3.04 -0.83
C ILE A 184 10.77 3.04 0.22
N ALA A 185 11.67 4.02 0.15
CA ALA A 185 12.67 4.27 1.19
C ALA A 185 12.02 5.08 2.33
N ALA A 186 11.69 4.44 3.46
CA ALA A 186 11.06 5.10 4.60
C ALA A 186 12.11 5.78 5.49
N THR A 187 12.55 6.96 5.08
CA THR A 187 13.53 7.75 5.86
C THR A 187 12.93 8.23 7.18
N LYS A 188 13.80 8.64 8.11
CA LYS A 188 13.38 9.29 9.36
C LYS A 188 12.58 10.58 9.11
N ALA A 189 12.85 11.30 8.02
CA ALA A 189 12.09 12.49 7.68
C ALA A 189 10.68 12.11 7.18
N PHE A 190 10.56 11.04 6.40
CA PHE A 190 9.28 10.53 5.91
C PHE A 190 8.41 9.97 7.04
N GLU A 191 9.01 9.31 8.05
CA GLU A 191 8.30 8.89 9.26
C GLU A 191 7.56 10.05 9.96
N ASN A 192 8.13 11.26 9.90
CA ASN A 192 7.56 12.47 10.50
C ASN A 192 6.63 13.25 9.56
N TYR A 193 6.28 12.70 8.40
CA TYR A 193 5.37 13.34 7.46
C TYR A 193 3.98 13.59 8.08
N ALA A 194 3.50 14.83 7.94
CA ALA A 194 2.22 15.28 8.48
C ALA A 194 1.28 15.88 7.41
N GLY A 195 1.72 15.97 6.15
CA GLY A 195 0.90 16.51 5.05
C GLY A 195 1.70 17.26 3.98
N GLY A 196 1.04 17.50 2.84
CA GLY A 196 1.61 18.19 1.69
C GLY A 196 2.31 17.26 0.68
N ILE A 197 2.90 17.83 -0.36
CA ILE A 197 3.61 17.04 -1.38
C ILE A 197 5.05 16.82 -0.93
N TYR A 198 5.32 15.61 -0.48
CA TYR A 198 6.61 15.18 0.03
C TYR A 198 7.67 15.16 -1.07
N LYS A 199 8.90 15.54 -0.68
CA LYS A 199 10.09 15.50 -1.52
C LYS A 199 11.32 15.46 -0.62
N GLU A 200 12.17 14.48 -0.85
CA GLU A 200 13.42 14.32 -0.11
C GLU A 200 14.46 13.66 -0.99
N ALA A 201 15.62 14.30 -1.14
CA ALA A 201 16.78 13.64 -1.74
C ALA A 201 17.31 12.60 -0.77
N THR A 202 17.32 11.33 -1.18
CA THR A 202 17.84 10.25 -0.34
C THR A 202 18.60 9.21 -1.16
N ASP A 203 19.65 8.66 -0.56
CA ASP A 203 20.36 7.48 -1.06
C ASP A 203 19.88 6.19 -0.36
N ASP A 204 19.01 6.30 0.67
CA ASP A 204 18.49 5.17 1.45
C ASP A 204 17.81 4.14 0.55
N ASP A 205 18.07 2.86 0.81
CA ASP A 205 17.46 1.77 0.06
C ASP A 205 15.98 1.58 0.40
N ILE A 206 15.25 0.96 -0.54
CA ILE A 206 13.86 0.57 -0.33
C ILE A 206 13.78 -0.42 0.83
N ASP A 207 13.03 -0.04 1.85
CA ASP A 207 12.94 -0.78 3.10
C ASP A 207 11.50 -0.87 3.65
N HIS A 208 10.54 -0.28 2.92
CA HIS A 208 9.12 -0.24 3.26
C HIS A 208 8.26 -0.52 2.02
N ILE A 209 7.04 -1.03 2.20
CA ILE A 209 6.06 -1.24 1.13
C ILE A 209 4.79 -0.44 1.43
N ILE A 210 4.32 0.27 0.42
CA ILE A 210 3.08 1.05 0.40
C ILE A 210 2.17 0.56 -0.74
N SER A 211 0.99 1.16 -0.87
CA SER A 211 0.18 1.02 -2.09
C SER A 211 -0.01 2.36 -2.78
N VAL A 212 0.06 2.39 -4.11
CA VAL A 212 -0.13 3.60 -4.92
C VAL A 212 -1.49 3.52 -5.60
N HIS A 213 -2.34 4.52 -5.36
CA HIS A 213 -3.75 4.54 -5.74
C HIS A 213 -4.08 5.48 -6.88
N GLY A 214 -3.13 6.28 -7.32
CA GLY A 214 -3.40 7.33 -8.27
C GLY A 214 -2.33 8.40 -8.27
N TRP A 215 -2.62 9.48 -8.99
CA TRP A 215 -1.77 10.66 -9.09
C TRP A 215 -2.62 11.91 -9.24
N GLY A 216 -2.02 13.06 -8.97
CA GLY A 216 -2.65 14.34 -9.23
C GLY A 216 -1.60 15.39 -9.57
N VAL A 217 -2.08 16.55 -9.99
CA VAL A 217 -1.27 17.74 -10.22
C VAL A 217 -1.77 18.82 -9.28
N ASP A 218 -0.86 19.37 -8.50
CA ASP A 218 -1.15 20.50 -7.65
C ASP A 218 -1.48 21.72 -8.51
N HIS A 219 -2.65 22.32 -8.30
CA HIS A 219 -3.15 23.40 -9.14
C HIS A 219 -2.25 24.64 -9.09
N ASP A 220 -1.67 24.95 -7.92
CA ASP A 220 -0.95 26.20 -7.71
C ASP A 220 0.51 26.08 -8.15
N SER A 221 1.16 24.96 -7.85
CA SER A 221 2.58 24.75 -8.18
C SER A 221 2.82 24.01 -9.48
N GLY A 222 1.79 23.37 -10.06
CA GLY A 222 1.92 22.47 -11.21
C GLY A 222 2.69 21.17 -10.90
N VAL A 223 3.00 20.90 -9.63
CA VAL A 223 3.77 19.73 -9.23
C VAL A 223 2.89 18.49 -9.29
N GLU A 224 3.31 17.53 -10.10
CA GLU A 224 2.70 16.21 -10.13
C GLU A 224 3.14 15.37 -8.93
N TYR A 225 2.19 14.62 -8.36
CA TYR A 225 2.42 13.76 -7.21
C TYR A 225 1.70 12.41 -7.33
N TRP A 226 2.29 11.39 -6.71
CA TRP A 226 1.64 10.12 -6.42
C TRP A 226 0.74 10.23 -5.20
N ILE A 227 -0.36 9.50 -5.20
CA ILE A 227 -1.24 9.29 -4.05
C ILE A 227 -0.90 7.93 -3.46
N GLY A 228 -0.24 7.94 -2.31
CA GLY A 228 0.20 6.73 -1.61
C GLY A 228 -0.62 6.45 -0.36
N ARG A 229 -0.94 5.17 -0.15
CA ARG A 229 -1.51 4.62 1.07
C ARG A 229 -0.42 4.00 1.93
N ASN A 230 -0.38 4.39 3.21
CA ASN A 230 0.52 3.80 4.19
C ASN A 230 -0.25 2.87 5.16
N SER A 231 0.49 2.10 5.97
CA SER A 231 -0.03 1.14 6.94
C SER A 231 0.37 1.47 8.38
N TRP A 232 0.51 2.76 8.69
CA TRP A 232 0.85 3.27 10.04
C TRP A 232 -0.36 3.85 10.79
N GLY A 233 -1.57 3.60 10.29
CA GLY A 233 -2.82 4.10 10.85
C GLY A 233 -3.16 5.53 10.42
N THR A 234 -4.44 5.89 10.62
CA THR A 234 -4.98 7.19 10.23
C THR A 234 -4.39 8.41 10.95
N PRO A 235 -3.79 8.31 12.16
CA PRO A 235 -3.13 9.48 12.76
C PRO A 235 -1.88 9.95 12.03
N TRP A 236 -1.29 9.12 11.17
CA TRP A 236 -0.09 9.47 10.42
C TRP A 236 -0.43 10.17 9.09
N GLY A 237 0.35 11.17 8.69
CA GLY A 237 0.19 11.84 7.39
C GLY A 237 -1.20 12.44 7.16
N GLU A 238 -1.72 12.25 5.95
CA GLU A 238 -3.02 12.75 5.50
C GLU A 238 -4.10 11.68 5.74
N ASN A 239 -4.47 11.44 7.00
CA ASN A 239 -5.38 10.35 7.41
C ASN A 239 -4.88 8.94 7.05
N GLY A 240 -3.58 8.68 7.17
CA GLY A 240 -2.93 7.42 6.78
C GLY A 240 -2.40 7.39 5.34
N TRP A 241 -2.61 8.48 4.60
CA TRP A 241 -2.18 8.66 3.21
C TRP A 241 -1.06 9.68 3.11
N PHE A 242 -0.42 9.73 1.94
CA PHE A 242 0.59 10.72 1.63
C PHE A 242 0.58 11.09 0.16
N ARG A 243 1.18 12.24 -0.12
CA ARG A 243 1.51 12.68 -1.48
C ARG A 243 3.01 12.82 -1.59
N VAL A 244 3.60 12.32 -2.67
CA VAL A 244 5.05 12.44 -2.96
C VAL A 244 5.23 12.82 -4.42
N VAL A 245 6.21 13.66 -4.72
CA VAL A 245 6.54 14.04 -6.11
C VAL A 245 6.74 12.83 -7.02
N THR A 246 6.40 12.95 -8.30
CA THR A 246 6.75 11.94 -9.33
C THR A 246 8.14 12.22 -9.92
N SER A 247 8.63 11.34 -10.79
CA SER A 247 9.90 11.52 -11.51
C SER A 247 9.97 12.78 -12.39
N THR A 248 8.83 13.38 -12.75
CA THR A 248 8.78 14.62 -13.54
C THR A 248 9.20 15.86 -12.74
N TYR A 249 9.26 15.76 -11.40
CA TYR A 249 9.63 16.90 -10.56
C TYR A 249 11.06 17.38 -10.86
N LYS A 250 11.15 18.58 -11.47
CA LYS A 250 12.40 19.24 -11.87
C LYS A 250 13.32 18.36 -12.74
N ASP A 251 12.75 17.51 -13.60
CA ASP A 251 13.48 16.58 -14.48
C ASP A 251 14.47 15.64 -13.75
N ALA A 252 14.31 15.50 -12.43
CA ALA A 252 15.18 14.68 -11.57
C ALA A 252 14.40 14.09 -10.39
N GLY A 253 13.08 13.97 -10.52
CA GLY A 253 12.16 13.65 -9.42
C GLY A 253 12.39 12.27 -8.82
N SER A 254 13.00 11.34 -9.56
CA SER A 254 13.40 10.02 -9.07
C SER A 254 14.38 10.09 -7.89
N LYS A 255 15.13 11.19 -7.76
CA LYS A 255 15.99 11.44 -6.60
C LYS A 255 15.20 11.88 -5.37
N PHE A 256 13.99 12.42 -5.56
CA PHE A 256 13.19 13.10 -4.53
C PHE A 256 11.95 12.32 -4.09
N ASN A 257 11.64 11.22 -4.76
CA ASN A 257 10.40 10.46 -4.58
C ASN A 257 10.58 9.16 -3.78
N LEU A 258 11.67 9.06 -2.99
CA LEU A 258 11.94 7.91 -2.13
C LEU A 258 11.99 6.56 -2.87
N LYS A 259 12.44 6.56 -4.14
CA LYS A 259 12.54 5.37 -4.99
C LYS A 259 11.19 4.67 -5.27
N ILE A 260 10.06 5.36 -5.05
CA ILE A 260 8.70 4.79 -5.18
C ILE A 260 8.38 4.20 -6.56
N GLU A 261 9.13 4.61 -7.59
CA GLU A 261 8.92 4.18 -8.98
C GLU A 261 9.79 2.98 -9.41
N GLU A 262 10.61 2.42 -8.51
CA GLU A 262 11.64 1.43 -8.86
C GLU A 262 11.23 -0.05 -8.67
N ASP A 263 10.32 -0.33 -7.74
CA ASP A 263 9.97 -1.69 -7.30
C ASP A 263 8.47 -1.79 -6.99
N CYS A 264 7.63 -1.96 -8.01
CA CYS A 264 6.19 -2.18 -7.80
C CYS A 264 5.72 -3.52 -8.37
N VAL A 265 4.67 -4.04 -7.75
CA VAL A 265 3.98 -5.28 -8.13
C VAL A 265 2.48 -5.07 -8.22
N TRP A 266 1.86 -5.89 -9.05
CA TRP A 266 0.43 -5.94 -9.25
C TRP A 266 -0.05 -7.39 -9.28
N ALA A 267 -1.34 -7.59 -9.00
CA ALA A 267 -1.99 -8.89 -9.12
C ALA A 267 -3.47 -8.73 -9.51
N ASP A 268 -3.95 -9.59 -10.39
CA ASP A 268 -5.31 -9.58 -10.90
C ASP A 268 -6.19 -10.58 -10.15
N PRO A 269 -7.16 -10.14 -9.35
CA PRO A 269 -8.02 -11.06 -8.60
C PRO A 269 -8.99 -11.81 -9.52
N ILE A 270 -9.28 -13.05 -9.15
CA ILE A 270 -10.38 -13.85 -9.70
C ILE A 270 -11.63 -13.56 -8.88
N VAL A 271 -12.63 -12.90 -9.49
CA VAL A 271 -13.88 -12.53 -8.80
C VAL A 271 -15.14 -13.10 -9.46
N ASP A 272 -14.99 -13.93 -10.50
CA ASP A 272 -16.10 -14.42 -11.32
C ASP A 272 -17.12 -15.28 -10.53
N ASN A 273 -16.74 -15.72 -9.32
CA ASN A 273 -17.54 -16.55 -8.43
C ASN A 273 -17.92 -15.83 -7.10
N LEU A 274 -17.83 -14.49 -7.03
CA LEU A 274 -17.98 -13.66 -5.81
C LEU A 274 -19.04 -12.53 -5.92
#